data_AF-A0A7D5RW81-F1
#
_entry.id   AF-A0A7D5RW81-F1
#
_cell.length_a   1.000
_cell.length_b   1.000
_cell.length_c   1.000
_cell.angle_alpha   90.00
_cell.angle_beta   90.00
_cell.angle_gamma   90.00
#
_symmetry.space_group_name_H-M   'P 1'
#
loop_
_entity.id
_entity.type
_entity.pdbx_description
1 polymer ?
#
loop_
_entity_poly.entity_id
_entity_poly.type
_entity_poly.pdbx_seq_one_letter_code
_entity_poly.pdbx_strand_id
1 'polypeptide(L)' 'MTKAELIKKIAMLESVNDQLYSELVDIDRLMRLVGFEGGLETVKLTAQEIYRSEHEENDEEAA' A
#
# COMPACT_ATOMS: atom_id res chain seq x y z
N MET A 1 2.10 -17.69 -25.56
CA MET A 1 1.59 -16.31 -25.69
C MET A 1 2.13 -15.70 -26.96
N THR A 2 1.25 -15.21 -27.82
CA THR A 2 1.61 -14.50 -29.06
C THR A 2 1.93 -13.03 -28.76
N LYS A 3 2.59 -12.34 -29.69
CA LYS A 3 2.87 -10.90 -29.55
C LYS A 3 1.60 -10.07 -29.34
N ALA A 4 0.52 -10.42 -30.03
CA ALA A 4 -0.77 -9.73 -29.90
C ALA A 4 -1.39 -9.94 -28.51
N GLU A 5 -1.29 -11.14 -27.94
CA GLU A 5 -1.77 -11.44 -26.59
C GLU A 5 -0.98 -10.68 -25.52
N LEU A 6 0.35 -10.55 -25.71
CA LEU A 6 1.20 -9.77 -24.80
C LEU A 6 0.83 -8.29 -24.83
N ILE A 7 0.63 -7.69 -26.01
CA ILE A 7 0.21 -6.29 -26.14
C ILE A 7 -1.14 -6.06 -25.44
N LYS A 8 -2.10 -6.98 -25.64
CA LYS A 8 -3.41 -6.90 -24.97
C LYS A 8 -3.28 -6.97 -23.44
N LYS A 9 -2.41 -7.84 -22.94
CA LYS A 9 -2.16 -7.96 -21.50
C LYS A 9 -1.48 -6.71 -20.94
N ILE A 10 -0.54 -6.12 -21.67
CA ILE A 10 0.12 -4.87 -21.28
C ILE A 10 -0.93 -3.76 -21.16
N ALA A 11 -1.76 -3.54 -22.18
CA ALA A 11 -2.79 -2.51 -22.15
C ALA A 11 -3.78 -2.68 -20.98
N MET A 12 -4.14 -3.93 -20.66
CA MET A 12 -4.97 -4.22 -19.49
C MET A 12 -4.26 -3.87 -18.17
N LEU A 13 -2.98 -4.25 -18.05
CA LEU A 13 -2.19 -3.96 -16.86
C LEU A 13 -1.94 -2.46 -16.68
N GLU A 14 -1.70 -1.73 -17.76
CA GLU A 14 -1.58 -0.27 -17.76
C GLU A 14 -2.87 0.36 -17.25
N SER A 15 -4.03 -0.02 -17.80
CA SER A 15 -5.32 0.49 -17.33
C SER A 15 -5.58 0.21 -15.84
N VAL A 16 -5.24 -0.98 -15.36
CA VAL A 16 -5.39 -1.34 -13.94
C VAL A 16 -4.43 -0.53 -13.08
N ASN A 17 -3.19 -0.36 -13.52
CA ASN A 17 -2.18 0.41 -12.79
C ASN A 17 -2.56 1.88 -12.68
N ASP A 18 -3.07 2.48 -13.76
CA ASP A 18 -3.52 3.88 -13.77
C ASP A 18 -4.67 4.12 -12.79
N GLN A 19 -5.62 3.17 -12.73
CA GLN A 19 -6.71 3.21 -11.76
C GLN A 19 -6.19 3.08 -10.32
N LEU A 20 -5.36 2.07 -10.04
CA LEU A 20 -4.80 1.86 -8.71
C LEU A 20 -3.97 3.05 -8.24
N TYR A 21 -3.20 3.66 -9.13
CA TYR A 21 -2.41 4.84 -8.82
C TYR A 21 -3.31 6.03 -8.46
N SER A 22 -4.39 6.24 -9.23
CA SER A 22 -5.35 7.31 -8.97
C SER A 22 -6.02 7.12 -7.59
N GLU A 23 -6.47 5.90 -7.29
CA GLU A 23 -7.06 5.57 -5.99
C GLU A 23 -6.06 5.76 -4.84
N LEU A 24 -4.79 5.35 -5.02
CA LEU A 24 -3.73 5.55 -4.03
C LEU A 24 -3.49 7.03 -3.72
N VAL A 25 -3.46 7.88 -4.74
CA VAL A 25 -3.30 9.33 -4.57
C VAL A 25 -4.47 9.93 -3.79
N ASP A 26 -5.70 9.50 -4.09
CA ASP A 26 -6.88 9.95 -3.37
C ASP A 26 -6.85 9.53 -1.90
N ILE A 27 -6.45 8.28 -1.61
CA ILE A 27 -6.30 7.79 -0.24
C ILE A 27 -5.20 8.57 0.49
N ASP A 28 -4.03 8.80 -0.12
CA ASP A 28 -2.97 9.61 0.49
C ASP A 28 -3.47 10.99 0.90
N ARG A 29 -4.20 11.64 -0.01
CA ARG A 29 -4.83 12.93 0.26
C ARG A 29 -5.83 12.85 1.42
N LEU A 30 -6.67 11.82 1.48
CA LEU A 30 -7.62 11.64 2.57
C LEU A 30 -6.90 11.42 3.91
N MET A 31 -5.82 10.64 3.96
CA MET A 31 -5.06 10.41 5.19
C MET A 31 -4.45 11.71 5.72
N ARG A 32 -3.94 12.59 4.85
CA ARG A 32 -3.48 13.92 5.24
C ARG A 32 -4.59 14.78 5.84
N LEU A 33 -5.79 14.72 5.26
CA LEU A 33 -6.94 15.46 5.78
C LEU A 33 -7.42 14.96 7.16
N VAL A 34 -7.24 13.67 7.43
CA VAL A 34 -7.57 13.06 8.73
C VAL A 34 -6.54 13.41 9.82
N GLY A 35 -5.34 13.88 9.44
CA GLY A 35 -4.31 14.33 10.36
C GLY A 35 -3.00 13.54 10.31
N PHE A 36 -2.86 12.58 9.38
CA PHE A 36 -1.57 11.96 9.11
C PHE A 36 -0.76 12.87 8.18
N GLU A 37 0.11 13.72 8.73
CA GLU A 37 0.83 14.77 7.96
C GLU A 37 1.59 14.24 6.73
N GLY A 38 2.21 13.07 6.85
CA GLY A 38 2.88 12.36 5.74
C GLY A 38 1.96 11.46 4.90
N GLY A 39 0.65 11.52 5.12
CA GLY A 39 -0.34 10.72 4.40
C GLY A 39 -0.18 9.22 4.65
N LEU A 40 -0.22 8.43 3.57
CA LEU A 40 -0.09 6.97 3.63
C LEU A 40 1.27 6.51 4.16
N GLU A 41 2.33 7.31 3.99
CA GLU A 41 3.64 6.98 4.52
C GLU A 41 3.62 6.88 6.05
N THR A 42 3.05 7.89 6.71
CA THR A 42 2.91 7.89 8.18
C THR A 42 2.02 6.74 8.64
N VAL A 43 0.91 6.48 7.94
CA VAL A 43 0.02 5.34 8.26
C VAL A 43 0.78 4.02 8.20
N LYS A 44 1.61 3.82 7.17
CA LYS A 44 2.42 2.60 7.03
C LYS A 44 3.44 2.46 8.14
N LEU A 45 4.13 3.54 8.51
CA LEU A 45 5.11 3.53 9.60
C LEU A 45 4.44 3.17 10.93
N THR A 46 3.30 3.79 11.25
CA THR A 46 2.52 3.46 12.45
C THR A 46 2.07 2.01 12.45
N ALA A 47 1.59 1.48 11.32
CA ALA A 47 1.20 0.08 11.22
C ALA A 47 2.39 -0.89 11.41
N GLN A 48 3.57 -0.54 10.89
CA GLN A 48 4.79 -1.33 11.08
C GLN A 48 5.27 -1.33 12.53
N GLU A 49 5.14 -0.20 13.22
CA GLU A 49 5.46 -0.08 14.64
C GLU A 49 4.52 -0.93 15.49
N ILE A 50 3.20 -0.81 15.28
CA ILE A 50 2.19 -1.65 15.97
C ILE A 50 2.47 -3.13 15.76
N TYR A 51 2.69 -3.53 14.50
CA TYR A 51 2.98 -4.93 14.17
C TYR A 51 4.25 -5.44 14.89
N ARG A 52 5.29 -4.60 14.96
CA ARG A 52 6.53 -4.96 15.64
C ARG A 52 6.34 -5.07 17.14
N SER A 53 5.65 -4.12 17.77
CA SER A 53 5.34 -4.17 19.21
C SER A 53 4.57 -5.44 19.57
N GLU A 54 3.57 -5.83 18.77
CA GLU A 54 2.82 -7.07 18.99
C GLU A 54 3.66 -8.35 18.82
N HIS A 55 4.70 -8.32 17.97
CA HIS A 55 5.55 -9.50 17.73
C HIS A 55 6.72 -9.58 18.72
N GLU A 56 7.28 -8.45 19.16
CA GLU A 56 8.31 -8.40 20.21
C GLU A 56 7.74 -8.81 21.58
N GLU A 57 6.50 -8.42 21.91
CA GLU A 57 5.82 -8.88 23.14
C GLU A 57 5.58 -10.41 23.16
N ASN A 58 5.31 -11.02 22.01
CA ASN A 58 5.11 -12.48 21.92
C ASN A 58 6.40 -13.30 22.08
N ASP A 59 7.56 -12.74 21.72
CA ASP A 59 8.86 -13.40 21.88
C ASP A 59 9.39 -13.27 23.32
N GLU A 60 9.02 -12.22 24.06
CA GLU A 60 9.36 -12.05 25.49
C GLU A 60 8.46 -12.88 26.43
N GLU A 61 7.18 -13.10 26.11
CA GLU A 61 6.30 -13.99 26.90
C GLU A 61 6.59 -15.49 26.69
N ALA A 62 7.31 -15.86 25.63
CA ALA A 62 7.65 -17.25 25.29
C ALA A 62 9.01 -17.72 25.82
N ALA A 63 9.79 -16.84 26.49
CA ALA A 63 11.13 -17.10 27.04
C ALA A 63 11.14 -17.16 28.58
#